data_AF-A0AA96LES3-F1
#
_entry.id   AF-A0AA96LES3-F1
#
_cell.length_a   1.000
_cell.length_b   1.000
_cell.length_c   1.000
_cell.angle_alpha   90.00
_cell.angle_beta   90.00
_cell.angle_gamma   90.00
#
_symmetry.space_group_name_H-M   'P 1'
#
loop_
_entity.id
_entity.type
_entity.pdbx_description
1 polymer ?
#
loop_
_entity_poly.entity_id
_entity_poly.type
_entity_poly.pdbx_seq_one_letter_code
_entity_poly.pdbx_strand_id
1 'polypeptide(L)'
;MIQPDSAARDRERLEEILAGKEYRAYEQGDGGSFLMDTLKPVVRWLRQHFPDVTLPRGTASFLNDILLVLLVALAGYAVYWFSRQLVRKGAWPGYSYYPADGEDRSYRHYWKLAEEKERAGEWREGVRAFYLALLFYLNEKELVRVEKWKTNWDYAGELEETAPSLSPLYRDCSRLFERVWYGREEAGPDSCAAIREWAEQAVSRKEDAYAKVP
;
A
#
# COMPACT_ATOMS: atom_id res chain seq x y z
N MET A 1 6.22 -46.61 -1.51
CA MET A 1 4.82 -47.06 -1.28
C MET A 1 4.20 -46.10 -0.28
N ILE A 2 3.38 -45.15 -0.74
CA ILE A 2 2.61 -44.26 0.14
C ILE A 2 1.39 -45.06 0.59
N GLN A 3 1.21 -45.24 1.90
CA GLN A 3 0.08 -46.01 2.41
C GLN A 3 -1.23 -45.26 2.12
N PRO A 4 -2.23 -45.89 1.50
CA PRO A 4 -3.49 -45.24 1.10
C PRO A 4 -4.29 -44.67 2.29
N ASP A 5 -3.94 -45.11 3.50
CA ASP A 5 -4.60 -44.77 4.76
C ASP A 5 -4.01 -43.50 5.45
N SER A 6 -2.88 -42.98 4.96
CA SER A 6 -2.33 -41.70 5.43
C SER A 6 -3.06 -40.52 4.79
N ALA A 7 -3.35 -40.61 3.49
CA ALA A 7 -4.05 -39.55 2.76
C ALA A 7 -5.48 -39.33 3.28
N ALA A 8 -6.15 -40.37 3.78
CA ALA A 8 -7.45 -40.26 4.43
C ALA A 8 -7.35 -39.53 5.78
N ARG A 9 -6.38 -39.91 6.61
CA ARG A 9 -6.11 -39.26 7.90
C ARG A 9 -5.63 -37.82 7.76
N ASP A 10 -4.82 -37.54 6.74
CA ASP A 10 -4.33 -36.20 6.45
C ASP A 10 -5.49 -35.28 6.01
N ARG A 11 -6.45 -35.81 5.24
CA ARG A 11 -7.67 -35.08 4.88
C ARG A 11 -8.54 -34.79 6.09
N GLU A 12 -8.74 -35.78 6.96
CA GLU A 12 -9.55 -35.62 8.17
C GLU A 12 -8.95 -34.56 9.12
N ARG A 13 -7.62 -34.57 9.25
CA ARG A 13 -6.89 -33.57 10.04
C ARG A 13 -6.89 -32.17 9.40
N LEU A 14 -6.86 -32.10 8.07
CA LEU A 14 -7.01 -30.83 7.34
C LEU A 14 -8.42 -30.26 7.49
N GLU A 15 -9.45 -31.10 7.43
CA GLU A 15 -10.83 -30.67 7.67
C GLU A 15 -11.02 -30.16 9.10
N GLU A 16 -10.40 -30.79 10.10
CA GLU A 16 -10.41 -30.33 11.49
C GLU A 16 -9.76 -28.94 11.65
N ILE A 17 -8.60 -28.72 11.03
CA ILE A 17 -7.89 -27.42 11.06
C ILE A 17 -8.70 -26.35 10.35
N LEU A 18 -9.26 -26.66 9.17
CA LEU A 18 -10.07 -25.73 8.37
C LEU A 18 -11.42 -25.41 9.02
N ALA A 19 -11.98 -26.34 9.82
CA ALA A 19 -13.19 -26.10 10.60
C ALA A 19 -12.98 -25.18 11.81
N GLY A 20 -11.72 -24.83 12.12
CA GLY A 20 -11.35 -23.91 13.19
C GLY A 20 -11.94 -22.51 13.02
N LYS A 21 -12.19 -21.83 14.15
CA LYS A 21 -12.77 -20.48 14.19
C LYS A 21 -11.90 -19.43 13.46
N GLU A 22 -10.59 -19.65 13.43
CA GLU A 22 -9.60 -18.80 12.76
C GLU A 22 -9.77 -18.79 11.23
N TYR A 23 -10.21 -19.90 10.64
CA TYR A 23 -10.42 -20.04 9.19
C TYR A 23 -11.86 -19.76 8.75
N ARG A 24 -12.85 -20.00 9.62
CA ARG A 24 -14.27 -19.67 9.36
C ARG A 24 -14.62 -18.19 9.49
N ALA A 25 -13.68 -17.34 9.92
CA ALA A 25 -13.86 -15.89 9.93
C ALA A 25 -14.18 -15.30 8.54
N TYR A 26 -13.77 -15.98 7.46
CA TYR A 26 -14.05 -15.56 6.08
C TYR A 26 -15.39 -16.07 5.52
N GLU A 27 -15.96 -17.15 6.05
CA GLU A 27 -17.27 -17.68 5.61
C GLU A 27 -18.46 -17.02 6.32
N GLN A 28 -18.24 -16.51 7.54
CA GLN A 28 -19.26 -15.76 8.30
C GLN A 28 -19.34 -14.27 7.93
N GLY A 29 -18.40 -13.78 7.13
CA GLY A 29 -18.54 -12.49 6.46
C GLY A 29 -19.50 -12.63 5.30
N ASP A 30 -20.56 -11.84 5.30
CA ASP A 30 -21.58 -11.76 4.26
C ASP A 30 -20.96 -11.40 2.89
N GLY A 31 -20.41 -12.42 2.21
CA GLY A 31 -19.57 -12.30 1.02
C GLY A 31 -20.31 -11.83 -0.24
N GLY A 32 -21.63 -11.64 -0.15
CA GLY A 32 -22.45 -11.01 -1.17
C GLY A 32 -23.09 -9.68 -0.75
N SER A 33 -23.15 -9.39 0.56
CA SER A 33 -23.89 -8.23 1.06
C SER A 33 -23.04 -7.00 1.35
N PHE A 34 -21.71 -7.08 1.54
CA PHE A 34 -20.93 -5.85 1.80
C PHE A 34 -21.05 -4.80 0.68
N LEU A 35 -20.94 -5.21 -0.59
CA LEU A 35 -21.13 -4.30 -1.73
C LEU A 35 -22.58 -3.82 -1.87
N MET A 36 -23.56 -4.70 -1.63
CA MET A 36 -24.97 -4.34 -1.70
C MET A 36 -25.40 -3.45 -0.52
N ASP A 37 -24.86 -3.66 0.67
CA ASP A 37 -25.13 -2.91 1.90
C ASP A 37 -24.49 -1.53 1.89
N THR A 38 -23.27 -1.41 1.34
CA THR A 38 -22.63 -0.11 1.14
C THR A 38 -23.32 0.71 0.05
N LEU A 39 -23.93 0.06 -0.95
CA LEU A 39 -24.73 0.73 -1.98
C LEU A 39 -26.18 1.04 -1.56
N LYS A 40 -26.72 0.40 -0.51
CA LYS A 40 -28.08 0.70 0.01
C LYS A 40 -28.32 2.18 0.34
N PRO A 41 -27.45 2.90 1.07
CA PRO A 41 -27.64 4.33 1.32
C PRO A 41 -27.55 5.17 0.04
N VAL A 42 -26.70 4.78 -0.92
CA VAL A 42 -26.58 5.45 -2.23
C VAL A 42 -27.84 5.27 -3.07
N VAL A 43 -28.37 4.05 -3.15
CA VAL A 43 -29.63 3.76 -3.87
C VAL A 43 -30.82 4.44 -3.21
N ARG A 44 -30.83 4.51 -1.88
CA ARG A 44 -31.87 5.22 -1.12
C ARG A 44 -31.80 6.73 -1.33
N TRP A 45 -30.60 7.30 -1.29
CA TRP A 45 -30.33 8.71 -1.59
C TRP A 45 -30.72 9.03 -3.04
N LEU A 46 -30.36 8.19 -4.00
CA LEU A 46 -30.71 8.35 -5.41
C LEU A 46 -32.23 8.34 -5.61
N ARG A 47 -32.94 7.38 -4.97
CA ARG A 47 -34.41 7.32 -5.02
C ARG A 47 -35.08 8.50 -4.31
N GLN A 48 -34.44 9.08 -3.29
CA GLN A 48 -34.93 10.26 -2.58
C GLN A 48 -34.71 11.55 -3.37
N HIS A 49 -33.66 11.63 -4.19
CA HIS A 49 -33.38 12.77 -5.07
C HIS A 49 -34.09 12.71 -6.42
N PHE A 50 -34.68 11.56 -6.77
CA PHE A 50 -35.64 11.40 -7.86
C PHE A 50 -37.05 11.05 -7.33
N PRO A 51 -37.74 11.96 -6.64
CA PRO A 51 -39.19 11.81 -6.46
C PRO A 51 -39.85 11.94 -7.83
N ASP A 52 -40.93 11.19 -8.07
CA ASP A 52 -41.66 11.11 -9.33
C ASP A 52 -41.63 12.44 -10.11
N VAL A 53 -40.92 12.45 -11.24
CA VAL A 53 -40.87 13.61 -12.13
C VAL A 53 -42.27 13.77 -12.73
N THR A 54 -43.13 14.45 -11.98
CA THR A 54 -44.45 14.87 -12.42
C THR A 54 -44.24 16.02 -13.39
N LEU A 55 -44.11 15.67 -14.67
CA LEU A 55 -43.96 16.56 -15.80
C LEU A 55 -45.19 17.48 -15.95
N PRO A 56 -45.06 18.82 -15.82
CA PRO A 56 -46.06 19.74 -16.32
C PRO A 56 -45.90 19.83 -17.85
N ARG A 57 -46.91 19.33 -18.57
CA ARG A 57 -47.02 19.43 -20.03
C ARG A 57 -47.16 20.89 -20.45
N GLY A 58 -46.04 21.56 -20.76
CA GLY A 58 -46.08 22.89 -21.36
C GLY A 58 -44.75 23.62 -21.26
N THR A 59 -43.93 23.48 -22.30
CA THR A 59 -42.83 24.41 -22.66
C THR A 59 -41.59 24.44 -21.74
N ALA A 60 -41.64 23.95 -20.50
CA ALA A 60 -40.47 23.81 -19.61
C ALA A 60 -39.73 22.46 -19.73
N SER A 61 -40.27 21.50 -20.49
CA SER A 61 -39.71 20.13 -20.59
C SER A 61 -38.33 20.12 -21.23
N PHE A 62 -38.14 20.80 -22.37
CA PHE A 62 -36.86 20.77 -23.09
C PHE A 62 -35.72 21.40 -22.29
N LEU A 63 -35.96 22.49 -21.56
CA LEU A 63 -34.94 23.11 -20.71
C LEU A 63 -34.57 22.19 -19.54
N ASN A 64 -35.56 21.54 -18.93
CA ASN A 64 -35.32 20.60 -17.84
C ASN A 64 -34.56 19.35 -18.33
N ASP A 65 -34.92 18.83 -19.50
CA ASP A 65 -34.23 17.69 -20.13
C ASP A 65 -32.78 18.04 -20.47
N ILE A 66 -32.53 19.25 -21.01
CA ILE A 66 -31.18 19.76 -21.28
C ILE A 66 -30.38 19.93 -19.97
N LEU A 67 -31.01 20.46 -18.92
CA LEU A 67 -30.37 20.64 -17.62
C LEU A 67 -29.99 19.31 -16.97
N LEU A 68 -30.86 18.29 -17.08
CA LEU A 68 -30.60 16.94 -16.59
C LEU A 68 -29.43 16.29 -17.34
N VAL A 69 -29.44 16.37 -18.68
CA VAL A 69 -28.34 15.85 -19.52
C VAL A 69 -27.02 16.54 -19.16
N LEU A 70 -27.05 17.86 -18.92
CA LEU A 70 -25.88 18.64 -18.55
C LEU A 70 -25.36 18.26 -17.15
N LEU A 71 -26.25 18.02 -16.19
CA LEU A 71 -25.89 17.59 -14.83
C LEU A 71 -25.28 16.18 -14.82
N VAL A 72 -25.86 15.25 -15.60
CA VAL A 72 -25.31 13.89 -15.77
C VAL A 72 -23.96 13.94 -16.50
N ALA A 73 -23.83 14.76 -17.54
CA ALA A 73 -22.57 14.96 -18.25
C ALA A 73 -21.49 15.57 -17.33
N LEU A 74 -21.86 16.53 -16.48
CA LEU A 74 -20.95 17.13 -15.51
C LEU A 74 -20.54 16.13 -14.42
N ALA A 75 -21.48 15.34 -13.90
CA ALA A 75 -21.18 14.28 -12.95
C ALA A 75 -20.28 13.21 -13.56
N GLY A 76 -20.57 12.77 -14.79
CA GLY A 76 -19.73 11.84 -15.55
C GLY A 76 -18.35 12.42 -15.84
N TYR A 77 -18.26 13.71 -16.17
CA TYR A 77 -17.00 14.42 -16.37
C TYR A 77 -16.21 14.55 -15.07
N ALA A 78 -16.87 14.85 -13.94
CA ALA A 78 -16.25 14.90 -12.63
C ALA A 78 -15.74 13.51 -12.21
N VAL A 79 -16.51 12.43 -12.44
CA VAL A 79 -16.07 11.05 -12.22
C VAL A 79 -14.93 10.68 -13.17
N TYR A 80 -14.97 11.08 -14.43
CA TYR A 80 -13.87 10.86 -15.39
C TYR A 80 -12.61 11.62 -14.98
N TRP A 81 -12.74 12.88 -14.58
CA TRP A 81 -11.64 13.72 -14.13
C TRP A 81 -11.05 13.20 -12.82
N PHE A 82 -11.89 12.84 -11.86
CA PHE A 82 -11.52 12.29 -10.56
C PHE A 82 -10.92 10.89 -10.69
N SER A 83 -11.49 10.02 -11.52
CA SER A 83 -10.90 8.71 -11.85
C SER A 83 -9.58 8.88 -12.58
N ARG A 84 -9.45 9.84 -13.49
CA ARG A 84 -8.17 10.15 -14.14
C ARG A 84 -7.16 10.74 -13.16
N GLN A 85 -7.58 11.44 -12.11
CA GLN A 85 -6.72 11.96 -11.05
C GLN A 85 -6.27 10.86 -10.07
N LEU A 86 -7.14 9.88 -9.80
CA LEU A 86 -6.81 8.68 -9.02
C LEU A 86 -5.95 7.68 -9.81
N VAL A 87 -6.19 7.54 -11.12
CA VAL A 87 -5.44 6.61 -11.99
C VAL A 87 -4.14 7.23 -12.52
N ARG A 88 -4.02 8.57 -12.65
CA ARG A 88 -2.70 9.24 -12.80
C ARG A 88 -1.85 9.17 -11.54
N LYS A 89 -2.46 8.89 -10.38
CA LYS A 89 -1.77 8.55 -9.13
C LYS A 89 -1.78 7.03 -8.91
N GLY A 90 -1.16 6.29 -9.83
CA GLY A 90 -0.52 5.00 -9.55
C GLY A 90 -1.32 3.92 -8.83
N ALA A 91 -2.65 3.88 -8.93
CA ALA A 91 -3.47 2.96 -8.13
C ALA A 91 -3.75 1.59 -8.78
N TRP A 92 -2.80 1.06 -9.55
CA TRP A 92 -2.60 -0.39 -9.61
C TRP A 92 -1.13 -0.71 -9.93
N PRO A 93 -0.23 -0.63 -8.94
CA PRO A 93 1.08 -1.24 -9.09
C PRO A 93 0.85 -2.75 -9.03
N GLY A 94 1.27 -3.47 -10.07
CA GLY A 94 1.69 -4.85 -9.87
C GLY A 94 2.59 -4.88 -8.62
N TYR A 95 2.31 -5.80 -7.71
CA TYR A 95 2.79 -5.87 -6.34
C TYR A 95 4.30 -6.19 -6.28
N SER A 96 5.13 -5.44 -7.00
CA SER A 96 6.58 -5.51 -6.94
C SER A 96 7.05 -4.46 -5.97
N TYR A 97 7.48 -4.94 -4.81
CA TYR A 97 8.18 -4.13 -3.81
C TYR A 97 9.52 -3.59 -4.33
N TYR A 98 10.19 -4.35 -5.20
CA TYR A 98 11.43 -3.93 -5.87
C TYR A 98 11.18 -3.01 -7.07
N PRO A 99 12.07 -2.03 -7.33
CA PRO A 99 12.09 -1.25 -8.58
C PRO A 99 11.97 -2.13 -9.81
N ALA A 100 11.24 -1.65 -10.81
CA ALA A 100 11.25 -2.26 -12.12
C ALA A 100 12.67 -2.25 -12.71
N ASP A 101 12.98 -3.21 -13.58
CA ASP A 101 14.26 -3.22 -14.28
C ASP A 101 14.37 -1.98 -15.18
N GLY A 102 15.33 -1.10 -14.88
CA GLY A 102 15.54 0.18 -15.57
C GLY A 102 15.28 1.44 -14.72
N GLU A 103 14.77 1.30 -13.48
CA GLU A 103 14.68 2.42 -12.53
C GLU A 103 16.03 2.72 -11.86
N ASP A 104 16.29 3.99 -11.54
CA ASP A 104 17.47 4.44 -10.81
C ASP A 104 17.52 3.80 -9.42
N ARG A 105 18.40 2.81 -9.25
CA ARG A 105 18.65 2.10 -7.98
C ARG A 105 19.61 2.85 -7.06
N SER A 106 19.41 4.15 -6.88
CA SER A 106 20.25 4.96 -6.00
C SER A 106 19.50 5.46 -4.79
N TYR A 107 20.20 5.50 -3.65
CA TYR A 107 19.75 6.16 -2.42
C TYR A 107 19.20 7.56 -2.69
N ARG A 108 19.91 8.39 -3.45
CA ARG A 108 19.53 9.80 -3.68
C ARG A 108 18.22 9.93 -4.46
N HIS A 109 17.97 9.02 -5.39
CA HIS A 109 16.73 8.98 -6.15
C HIS A 109 15.55 8.72 -5.23
N TYR A 110 15.62 7.65 -4.42
CA TYR A 110 14.55 7.29 -3.50
C TYR A 110 14.36 8.29 -2.37
N TRP A 111 15.43 8.93 -1.91
CA TRP A 111 15.32 10.01 -0.93
C TRP A 111 14.48 11.16 -1.45
N LYS A 112 14.78 11.64 -2.66
CA LYS A 112 14.02 12.72 -3.29
C LYS A 112 12.57 12.30 -3.55
N LEU A 113 12.35 11.08 -4.01
CA LEU A 113 11.01 10.53 -4.20
C LEU A 113 10.23 10.51 -2.89
N ALA A 114 10.86 10.12 -1.78
CA ALA A 114 10.23 10.08 -0.48
C ALA A 114 9.76 11.48 -0.02
N GLU A 115 10.62 12.49 -0.17
CA GLU A 115 10.26 13.87 0.15
C GLU A 115 9.13 14.42 -0.74
N GLU A 116 9.10 14.05 -2.02
CA GLU A 116 8.00 14.43 -2.92
C GLU A 116 6.67 13.80 -2.50
N LYS A 117 6.69 12.53 -2.08
CA LYS A 117 5.51 11.81 -1.58
C LYS A 117 5.03 12.36 -0.24
N GLU A 118 5.95 12.66 0.67
CA GLU A 118 5.68 13.32 1.94
C GLU A 118 4.97 14.66 1.72
N ARG A 119 5.52 15.53 0.85
CA ARG A 119 4.92 16.83 0.50
C ARG A 119 3.55 16.71 -0.17
N ALA A 120 3.31 15.62 -0.89
CA ALA A 120 2.03 15.35 -1.54
C ALA A 120 0.96 14.76 -0.59
N GLY A 121 1.30 14.49 0.68
CA GLY A 121 0.44 13.78 1.63
C GLY A 121 0.25 12.30 1.31
N GLU A 122 1.10 11.74 0.45
CA GLU A 122 1.10 10.32 0.05
C GLU A 122 1.98 9.53 1.03
N TRP A 123 1.55 9.45 2.30
CA TRP A 123 2.36 8.96 3.41
C TRP A 123 2.85 7.52 3.24
N ARG A 124 1.98 6.64 2.72
CA ARG A 124 2.28 5.22 2.51
C ARG A 124 3.40 5.04 1.47
N GLU A 125 3.32 5.78 0.37
CA GLU A 125 4.34 5.83 -0.67
C GLU A 125 5.62 6.48 -0.16
N GLY A 126 5.52 7.52 0.67
CA GLY A 126 6.66 8.16 1.34
C GLY A 126 7.41 7.20 2.24
N VAL A 127 6.69 6.44 3.09
CA VAL A 127 7.29 5.40 3.95
C VAL A 127 8.03 4.35 3.10
N ARG A 128 7.41 3.86 2.02
CA ARG A 128 8.08 2.93 1.11
C ARG A 128 9.35 3.52 0.50
N ALA A 129 9.29 4.77 0.03
CA ALA A 129 10.41 5.42 -0.61
C ALA A 129 11.57 5.67 0.36
N PHE A 130 11.31 6.11 1.60
CA PHE A 130 12.35 6.23 2.63
C PHE A 130 12.99 4.90 2.98
N TYR A 131 12.19 3.83 3.10
CA TYR A 131 12.71 2.49 3.30
C TYR A 131 13.66 2.07 2.15
N LEU A 132 13.23 2.27 0.89
CA LEU A 132 14.06 1.92 -0.27
C LEU A 132 15.33 2.78 -0.33
N ALA A 133 15.24 4.06 0.04
CA ALA A 133 16.41 4.92 0.15
C ALA A 133 17.42 4.34 1.16
N LEU A 134 16.98 3.96 2.36
CA LEU A 134 17.82 3.31 3.36
C LEU A 134 18.45 2.02 2.82
N LEU A 135 17.66 1.15 2.19
CA LEU A 135 18.15 -0.12 1.64
C LEU A 135 19.22 0.10 0.56
N PHE A 136 18.99 1.01 -0.38
CA PHE A 136 19.97 1.33 -1.42
C PHE A 136 21.19 2.07 -0.87
N TYR A 137 21.05 2.87 0.18
CA TYR A 137 22.19 3.46 0.88
C TYR A 137 23.10 2.37 1.45
N LEU A 138 22.53 1.39 2.16
CA LEU A 138 23.29 0.27 2.72
C LEU A 138 23.96 -0.56 1.63
N ASN A 139 23.31 -0.71 0.47
CA ASN A 139 23.89 -1.36 -0.71
C ASN A 139 25.05 -0.57 -1.33
N GLU A 140 24.89 0.74 -1.50
CA GLU A 140 25.96 1.63 -1.99
C GLU A 140 27.17 1.66 -1.03
N LYS A 141 26.95 1.37 0.26
CA LYS A 141 28.01 1.23 1.28
C LYS A 141 28.55 -0.20 1.41
N GLU A 142 28.12 -1.11 0.55
CA GLU A 142 28.52 -2.54 0.55
C GLU A 142 28.24 -3.26 1.88
N LEU A 143 27.31 -2.73 2.70
CA LEU A 143 26.92 -3.33 3.98
C LEU A 143 25.91 -4.46 3.80
N VAL A 144 25.11 -4.38 2.75
CA VAL A 144 24.19 -5.42 2.29
C VAL A 144 24.26 -5.51 0.78
N ARG A 145 23.87 -6.64 0.21
CA ARG A 145 23.74 -6.78 -1.24
C ARG A 145 22.28 -6.91 -1.65
N VAL A 146 21.74 -5.90 -2.31
CA VAL A 146 20.33 -5.87 -2.71
C VAL A 146 20.05 -6.83 -3.85
N GLU A 147 19.16 -7.79 -3.61
CA GLU A 147 18.78 -8.84 -4.55
C GLU A 147 17.27 -9.11 -4.48
N LYS A 148 16.63 -9.35 -5.62
CA LYS A 148 15.16 -9.51 -5.70
C LYS A 148 14.60 -10.68 -4.87
N TRP A 149 15.42 -11.72 -4.64
CA TRP A 149 15.03 -12.92 -3.92
C TRP A 149 15.21 -12.79 -2.39
N LYS A 150 15.85 -11.71 -1.92
CA LYS A 150 16.09 -11.48 -0.49
C LYS A 150 14.89 -10.85 0.20
N THR A 151 14.64 -11.32 1.41
CA THR A 151 13.67 -10.80 2.37
C THR A 151 14.31 -9.72 3.24
N ASN A 152 13.47 -8.94 3.95
CA ASN A 152 13.95 -7.95 4.91
C ASN A 152 14.76 -8.58 6.05
N TRP A 153 14.47 -9.83 6.41
CA TRP A 153 15.20 -10.57 7.44
C TRP A 153 16.60 -11.01 6.97
N ASP A 154 16.75 -11.33 5.69
CA ASP A 154 18.07 -11.66 5.12
C ASP A 154 19.02 -10.44 5.22
N TYR A 155 18.53 -9.26 4.86
CA TYR A 155 19.29 -8.01 5.01
C TYR A 155 19.64 -7.69 6.48
N ALA A 156 18.72 -7.99 7.41
CA ALA A 156 19.01 -7.81 8.84
C ALA A 156 20.10 -8.77 9.34
N GLY A 157 20.16 -9.99 8.80
CA GLY A 157 21.24 -10.94 9.06
C GLY A 157 22.58 -10.47 8.50
N GLU A 158 22.62 -10.01 7.25
CA GLU A 158 23.83 -9.42 6.65
C GLU A 158 24.35 -8.22 7.47
N LEU A 159 23.45 -7.35 7.93
CA LEU A 159 23.81 -6.21 8.78
C LEU A 159 24.34 -6.61 10.14
N GLU A 160 23.92 -7.74 10.72
CA GLU A 160 24.51 -8.21 11.98
C GLU A 160 25.98 -8.57 11.82
N GLU A 161 26.38 -9.05 10.65
CA GLU A 161 27.77 -9.38 10.34
C GLU A 161 28.59 -8.14 9.94
N THR A 162 28.03 -7.26 9.09
CA THR A 162 28.78 -6.13 8.50
C THR A 162 28.73 -4.85 9.34
N ALA A 163 27.61 -4.58 10.01
CA ALA A 163 27.39 -3.37 10.81
C ALA A 163 26.39 -3.60 11.97
N PRO A 164 26.76 -4.38 13.00
CA PRO A 164 25.84 -4.77 14.08
C PRO A 164 25.16 -3.59 14.79
N SER A 165 25.81 -2.42 14.83
CA SER A 165 25.26 -1.19 15.42
C SER A 165 24.10 -0.57 14.64
N LEU A 166 23.92 -0.92 13.36
CA LEU A 166 22.82 -0.47 12.50
C LEU A 166 21.67 -1.48 12.43
N SER A 167 21.91 -2.74 12.79
CA SER A 167 20.90 -3.82 12.71
C SER A 167 19.60 -3.50 13.49
N PRO A 168 19.63 -3.02 14.75
CA PRO A 168 18.40 -2.69 15.48
C PRO A 168 17.55 -1.63 14.78
N LEU A 169 18.19 -0.56 14.30
CA LEU A 169 17.54 0.53 13.58
C LEU A 169 16.92 0.03 12.27
N TYR A 170 17.66 -0.78 11.51
CA TYR A 170 17.16 -1.36 10.27
C TYR A 170 15.95 -2.29 10.50
N ARG A 171 15.97 -3.07 11.59
CA ARG A 171 14.84 -3.93 11.98
C ARG A 171 13.60 -3.11 12.29
N ASP A 172 13.74 -1.97 12.96
CA ASP A 172 12.62 -1.07 13.25
C ASP A 172 12.05 -0.44 11.98
N CYS A 173 12.93 0.01 11.06
CA CYS A 173 12.53 0.48 9.73
C CYS A 173 11.76 -0.60 8.95
N SER A 174 12.29 -1.83 8.94
CA SER A 174 11.70 -2.97 8.24
C SER A 174 10.32 -3.33 8.77
N ARG A 175 10.15 -3.33 10.10
CA ARG A 175 8.85 -3.61 10.73
C ARG A 175 7.82 -2.55 10.40
N LEU A 176 8.18 -1.26 10.46
CA LEU A 176 7.26 -0.19 10.11
C LEU A 176 6.87 -0.28 8.64
N PHE A 177 7.85 -0.48 7.75
CA PHE A 177 7.60 -0.71 6.33
C PHE A 177 6.66 -1.90 6.09
N GLU A 178 6.88 -3.04 6.76
CA GLU A 178 6.05 -4.23 6.60
C GLU A 178 4.61 -4.01 7.06
N ARG A 179 4.41 -3.38 8.22
CA ARG A 179 3.06 -3.09 8.72
C ARG A 179 2.31 -2.11 7.83
N VAL A 180 2.97 -1.05 7.38
CA VAL A 180 2.39 -0.09 6.45
C VAL A 180 2.11 -0.78 5.11
N TRP A 181 3.13 -1.34 4.47
CA TRP A 181 3.02 -1.83 3.09
C TRP A 181 2.24 -3.14 2.96
N TYR A 182 2.53 -4.16 3.78
CA TYR A 182 1.85 -5.45 3.70
C TYR A 182 0.68 -5.56 4.67
N GLY A 183 0.82 -5.01 5.88
CA GLY A 183 -0.19 -5.04 6.92
C GLY A 183 -1.37 -4.09 6.70
N ARG A 184 -1.28 -3.18 5.72
CA ARG A 184 -2.29 -2.14 5.44
C ARG A 184 -2.61 -1.24 6.64
N GLU A 185 -1.65 -1.08 7.56
CA GLU A 185 -1.72 -0.07 8.61
C GLU A 185 -1.82 1.33 7.96
N GLU A 186 -2.67 2.19 8.51
CA GLU A 186 -2.85 3.55 7.99
C GLU A 186 -1.57 4.35 8.23
N ALA A 187 -0.94 4.81 7.15
CA ALA A 187 0.27 5.61 7.25
C ALA A 187 -0.10 7.09 7.42
N GLY A 188 0.49 7.73 8.42
CA GLY A 188 0.34 9.15 8.67
C GLY A 188 1.67 9.92 8.67
N PRO A 189 1.62 11.22 8.99
CA PRO A 189 2.80 12.07 9.14
C PRO A 189 3.82 11.47 10.12
N ASP A 190 3.35 10.94 11.25
CA ASP A 190 4.21 10.38 12.30
C ASP A 190 5.00 9.16 11.82
N SER A 191 4.34 8.25 11.08
CA SER A 191 5.00 7.08 10.48
C SER A 191 6.05 7.49 9.46
N CYS A 192 5.76 8.52 8.66
CA CYS A 192 6.69 9.03 7.66
C CYS A 192 7.90 9.73 8.31
N ALA A 193 7.66 10.54 9.35
CA ALA A 193 8.70 11.19 10.13
C ALA A 193 9.59 10.17 10.85
N ALA A 194 9.01 9.13 11.45
CA ALA A 194 9.77 8.10 12.16
C ALA A 194 10.75 7.37 11.23
N ILE A 195 10.28 6.90 10.06
CA ILE A 195 11.15 6.19 9.13
C ILE A 195 12.21 7.10 8.51
N ARG A 196 11.86 8.37 8.27
CA ARG A 196 12.82 9.39 7.83
C ARG A 196 13.92 9.57 8.85
N GLU A 197 13.56 9.79 10.12
CA GLU A 197 14.52 9.99 11.20
C GLU A 197 15.49 8.82 11.32
N TRP A 198 14.96 7.58 11.30
CA TRP A 198 15.82 6.40 11.32
C TRP A 198 16.73 6.31 10.10
N ALA A 199 16.23 6.61 8.90
CA ALA A 199 17.05 6.64 7.70
C ALA A 199 18.16 7.72 7.79
N GLU A 200 17.86 8.92 8.30
CA GLU A 200 18.85 9.99 8.55
C GLU A 200 19.91 9.57 9.57
N GLN A 201 19.50 8.90 10.66
CA GLN A 201 20.40 8.34 11.66
C GLN A 201 21.35 7.29 11.07
N ALA A 202 20.86 6.43 10.18
CA ALA A 202 21.70 5.43 9.52
C ALA A 202 22.72 6.06 8.56
N VAL A 203 22.34 7.14 7.87
CA VAL A 203 23.24 7.89 6.99
C VAL A 203 24.33 8.60 7.79
N SER A 204 23.95 9.33 8.85
CA SER A 204 24.88 10.13 9.68
C SER A 204 25.87 9.28 10.50
N ARG A 205 25.43 8.18 11.12
CA ARG A 205 26.29 7.33 11.98
C ARG A 205 27.54 6.78 11.28
N LYS A 206 27.55 6.69 9.95
CA LYS A 206 28.70 6.20 9.19
C LYS A 206 29.60 7.34 8.70
N GLU A 207 29.11 8.57 8.54
CA GLU A 207 29.98 9.72 8.28
C GLU A 207 30.96 9.94 9.44
N ASP A 208 30.52 9.72 10.68
CA ASP A 208 31.37 9.80 11.88
C ASP A 208 32.40 8.66 11.99
N ALA A 209 32.12 7.48 11.40
CA ALA A 209 33.05 6.36 11.38
C ALA A 209 34.23 6.59 10.43
N TYR A 210 34.07 7.43 9.40
CA TYR A 210 35.16 7.84 8.49
C TYR A 210 35.89 9.10 8.95
N ALA A 211 35.30 9.93 9.83
CA ALA A 211 35.95 11.10 10.42
C ALA A 211 37.02 10.76 11.49
N LYS A 212 37.22 9.47 11.81
CA LYS A 212 38.17 8.97 12.83
C LYS A 212 39.30 8.11 12.28
N VAL A 213 39.67 8.26 11.01
CA VAL A 213 40.91 7.69 10.47
C VAL A 213 41.92 8.85 10.29
N PRO A 214 42.96 8.96 11.15
CA PRO A 214 44.04 9.92 10.95
C PRO A 214 44.94 9.56 9.76
#